data_AF-A0A7C1U982-F1
#
_entry.id   AF-A0A7C1U982-F1
#
_cell.length_a   1.000
_cell.length_b   1.000
_cell.length_c   1.000
_cell.angle_alpha   90.00
_cell.angle_beta   90.00
_cell.angle_gamma   90.00
#
_symmetry.space_group_name_H-M   'P 1'
#
loop_
_entity.id
_entity.type
_entity.pdbx_description
1 polymer ?
#
loop_
_entity_poly.entity_id
_entity_poly.type
_entity_poly.pdbx_seq_one_letter_code
_entity_poly.pdbx_strand_id
1 'polypeptide(L)'
;MVSKESLLVCAAWLVCIFAIISAAAGQDANDPGAVELARHETAVSSAHIEAVRAGQEHGVAVVFTGSHDLHYYANPETATAPGFELKVAAASDDFDFGEPVFPQWEMFTDPVGSRVEVYAGDFAVFIPITA
;
A
#
# COMPACT_ATOMS: atom_id res chain seq x y z
N MET A 1 -17.56 -42.28 33.61
CA MET A 1 -16.13 -42.38 33.26
C MET A 1 -16.00 -42.11 31.78
N VAL A 2 -15.46 -40.94 31.43
CA VAL A 2 -15.33 -40.50 30.03
C VAL A 2 -14.20 -41.31 29.38
N SER A 3 -14.53 -41.99 28.27
CA SER A 3 -13.60 -42.88 27.56
C SER A 3 -12.52 -42.09 26.83
N LYS A 4 -11.29 -42.61 26.82
CA LYS A 4 -10.09 -42.04 26.15
C LYS A 4 -10.29 -41.83 24.64
N GLU A 5 -11.31 -42.44 24.05
CA GLU A 5 -11.63 -42.34 22.62
C GLU A 5 -12.37 -41.05 22.25
N SER A 6 -13.02 -40.38 23.21
CA SER A 6 -13.69 -39.09 22.99
C SER A 6 -12.75 -37.88 23.06
N LEU A 7 -11.49 -38.07 23.46
CA LEU A 7 -10.47 -37.01 23.55
C LEU A 7 -9.55 -36.95 22.32
N LEU A 8 -9.53 -37.99 21.49
CA LEU A 8 -8.70 -38.05 20.28
C LEU A 8 -9.40 -37.47 19.03
N VAL A 9 -10.73 -37.35 19.04
CA VAL A 9 -11.50 -36.81 17.90
C VAL A 9 -11.56 -35.27 17.91
N CYS A 10 -11.35 -34.62 19.07
CA CYS A 10 -11.34 -33.16 19.17
C CYS A 10 -10.00 -32.50 18.78
N ALA A 11 -8.89 -33.25 18.74
CA ALA A 11 -7.57 -32.69 18.44
C ALA A 11 -7.24 -32.64 16.94
N ALA A 12 -8.03 -33.29 16.08
CA ALA A 12 -7.75 -33.40 14.65
C ALA A 12 -8.59 -32.43 13.77
N TRP A 13 -9.47 -31.62 14.37
CA TRP A 13 -10.33 -30.64 13.67
C TRP A 13 -9.98 -29.17 13.99
N LEU A 14 -8.78 -28.91 14.52
CA LEU A 14 -8.29 -27.56 14.82
C LEU A 14 -7.01 -27.19 14.03
N VAL A 15 -6.63 -28.00 13.04
CA VAL A 15 -5.43 -27.79 12.20
C VAL A 15 -5.75 -27.34 10.77
N CYS A 16 -7.03 -27.15 10.41
CA CYS A 16 -7.45 -26.84 9.03
C CYS A 16 -7.99 -25.41 8.80
N ILE A 17 -7.89 -24.46 9.74
CA ILE A 17 -8.45 -23.09 9.58
C ILE A 17 -7.39 -21.99 9.76
N PHE A 18 -6.09 -22.26 9.55
CA PHE A 18 -5.05 -21.22 9.65
C PHE A 18 -3.93 -21.32 8.59
N ALA A 19 -4.28 -21.67 7.35
CA ALA A 19 -3.30 -21.69 6.25
C ALA A 19 -3.88 -21.24 4.90
N ILE A 20 -4.79 -20.26 4.91
CA ILE A 20 -5.22 -19.57 3.69
C ILE A 20 -5.26 -18.08 4.02
N ILE A 21 -4.56 -17.28 3.21
CA ILE A 21 -4.19 -15.85 3.34
C ILE A 21 -2.76 -15.68 3.86
N SER A 22 -1.78 -15.13 3.16
CA SER A 22 -1.57 -14.81 1.74
C SER A 22 -0.06 -14.59 1.65
N ALA A 23 0.66 -15.49 0.97
CA ALA A 23 2.03 -15.26 0.55
C ALA A 23 2.08 -15.46 -0.96
N ALA A 24 1.33 -14.63 -1.69
CA ALA A 24 1.65 -14.32 -3.08
C ALA A 24 2.68 -13.19 -3.08
N ALA A 25 3.86 -13.44 -2.51
CA ALA A 25 5.03 -12.62 -2.77
C ALA A 25 5.66 -13.19 -4.05
N GLY A 26 5.35 -12.59 -5.21
CA GLY A 26 5.83 -13.11 -6.49
C GLY A 26 5.28 -12.41 -7.71
N GLN A 27 5.68 -11.14 -7.90
CA GLN A 27 5.98 -10.51 -9.19
C GLN A 27 5.00 -10.73 -10.36
N ASP A 28 3.88 -9.99 -10.38
CA ASP A 28 3.31 -9.55 -11.67
C ASP A 28 3.98 -8.23 -12.06
N ALA A 29 5.18 -8.33 -12.62
CA ALA A 29 5.89 -7.21 -13.24
C ALA A 29 5.33 -6.82 -14.62
N ASN A 30 4.10 -7.25 -14.96
CA ASN A 30 3.46 -7.04 -16.26
C ASN A 30 1.99 -6.65 -16.10
N ASP A 31 1.68 -5.73 -15.18
CA ASP A 31 0.44 -4.96 -15.33
C ASP A 31 0.66 -3.93 -16.45
N PRO A 32 0.02 -4.06 -17.63
CA PRO A 32 0.19 -3.10 -18.73
C PRO A 32 -0.29 -1.68 -18.37
N GLY A 33 -1.00 -1.50 -17.25
CA GLY A 33 -1.40 -0.20 -16.72
C GLY A 33 -0.41 0.42 -15.71
N ALA A 34 0.61 -0.31 -15.27
CA ALA A 34 1.56 0.16 -14.28
C ALA A 34 2.77 0.86 -14.90
N VAL A 35 3.17 1.97 -14.28
CA VAL A 35 4.35 2.75 -14.63
C VAL A 35 5.39 2.59 -13.53
N GLU A 36 6.61 2.19 -13.89
CA GLU A 36 7.75 2.18 -12.96
C GLU A 36 8.11 3.63 -12.58
N LEU A 37 8.13 3.92 -11.28
CA LEU A 37 8.46 5.23 -10.74
C LEU A 37 9.94 5.31 -10.34
N ALA A 38 10.48 4.23 -9.77
CA ALA A 38 11.84 4.18 -9.29
C ALA A 38 12.39 2.75 -9.23
N ARG A 39 13.69 2.62 -9.43
CA ARG A 39 14.45 1.38 -9.28
C ARG A 39 15.85 1.67 -8.74
N HIS A 40 16.26 0.91 -7.74
CA HIS A 40 17.60 0.96 -7.20
C HIS A 40 18.04 -0.46 -6.78
N GLU A 41 19.05 -1.00 -7.44
CA GLU A 41 19.47 -2.40 -7.28
C GLU A 41 18.29 -3.38 -7.45
N THR A 42 17.90 -4.09 -6.40
CA THR A 42 16.74 -5.01 -6.39
C THR A 42 15.44 -4.34 -5.98
N ALA A 43 15.50 -3.11 -5.46
CA ALA A 43 14.35 -2.36 -5.00
C ALA A 43 13.63 -1.70 -6.20
N VAL A 44 12.30 -1.79 -6.20
CA VAL A 44 11.42 -1.30 -7.29
C VAL A 44 10.19 -0.65 -6.67
N SER A 45 9.71 0.39 -7.34
CA SER A 45 8.39 0.94 -7.10
C SER A 45 7.73 1.31 -8.42
N SER A 46 6.47 0.94 -8.53
CA SER A 46 5.59 1.24 -9.67
C SER A 46 4.27 1.79 -9.15
N ALA A 47 3.52 2.45 -10.02
CA ALA A 47 2.15 2.84 -9.72
C ALA A 47 1.23 2.64 -10.94
N HIS A 48 -0.03 2.32 -10.66
CA HIS A 48 -1.11 2.30 -11.64
C HIS A 48 -2.33 3.01 -11.10
N ILE A 49 -3.33 3.20 -11.96
CA ILE A 49 -4.53 3.96 -11.66
C ILE A 49 -5.75 3.04 -11.77
N GLU A 50 -6.62 3.06 -10.77
CA GLU A 50 -7.88 2.31 -10.76
C GLU A 50 -9.07 3.21 -10.42
N ALA A 51 -10.20 2.98 -11.09
CA ALA A 51 -11.47 3.56 -10.66
C ALA A 51 -12.00 2.79 -9.44
N VAL A 52 -12.29 3.49 -8.35
CA VAL A 52 -12.69 2.87 -7.08
C VAL A 52 -13.88 3.57 -6.45
N ARG A 53 -14.48 2.91 -5.45
CA ARG A 53 -15.49 3.50 -4.58
C ARG A 53 -15.08 3.29 -3.12
N ALA A 54 -14.87 4.39 -2.39
CA ALA A 54 -14.58 4.38 -0.96
C ALA A 54 -15.87 4.67 -0.18
N GLY A 55 -16.54 3.62 0.29
CA GLY A 55 -17.85 3.76 0.92
C GLY A 55 -18.92 4.23 -0.08
N GLN A 56 -19.37 5.49 0.05
CA GLN A 56 -20.32 6.12 -0.88
C GLN A 56 -19.65 7.05 -1.91
N GLU A 57 -18.36 7.34 -1.75
CA GLU A 57 -17.63 8.27 -2.62
C GLU A 57 -17.03 7.55 -3.82
N HIS A 58 -17.23 8.13 -5.00
CA HIS A 58 -16.56 7.71 -6.23
C HIS A 58 -15.23 8.43 -6.37
N GLY A 59 -14.23 7.74 -6.89
CA GLY A 59 -12.95 8.36 -7.13
C GLY A 59 -11.97 7.47 -7.87
N VAL A 60 -10.72 7.89 -7.81
CA VAL A 60 -9.60 7.20 -8.43
C VAL A 60 -8.61 6.82 -7.33
N ALA A 61 -8.08 5.60 -7.37
CA ALA A 61 -6.94 5.21 -6.57
C ALA A 61 -5.68 5.26 -7.42
N VAL A 62 -4.63 5.91 -6.92
CA VAL A 62 -3.27 5.69 -7.39
C VAL A 62 -2.68 4.62 -6.50
N VAL A 63 -2.51 3.43 -7.07
CA VAL A 63 -2.03 2.23 -6.36
C VAL A 63 -0.54 2.12 -6.59
N PHE A 64 0.23 2.12 -5.51
CA PHE A 64 1.66 1.93 -5.51
C PHE A 64 1.97 0.49 -5.14
N THR A 65 2.88 -0.13 -5.89
CA THR A 65 3.42 -1.45 -5.61
C THR A 65 4.93 -1.36 -5.58
N GLY A 66 5.55 -1.96 -4.57
CA GLY A 66 7.00 -1.88 -4.48
C GLY A 66 7.64 -2.62 -3.31
N SER A 67 8.97 -2.57 -3.29
CA SER A 67 9.76 -3.00 -2.15
C SER A 67 9.65 -2.02 -0.98
N HIS A 68 9.84 -2.51 0.24
CA HIS A 68 9.90 -1.67 1.44
C HIS A 68 11.19 -0.84 1.53
N ASP A 69 12.18 -1.09 0.66
CA ASP A 69 13.46 -0.37 0.68
C ASP A 69 13.40 1.01 0.00
N LEU A 70 12.38 1.24 -0.86
CA LEU A 70 12.12 2.54 -1.46
C LEU A 70 11.05 3.26 -0.64
N HIS A 71 11.41 4.44 -0.16
CA HIS A 71 10.57 5.25 0.72
C HIS A 71 10.22 6.56 0.04
N TYR A 72 8.95 6.91 0.08
CA TYR A 72 8.43 8.21 -0.33
C TYR A 72 8.21 9.07 0.91
N TYR A 73 8.71 10.31 0.93
CA TYR A 73 8.46 11.20 2.07
C TYR A 73 6.97 11.56 2.17
N ALA A 74 6.40 11.43 3.36
CA ALA A 74 5.01 11.79 3.63
C ALA A 74 4.85 13.26 4.05
N ASN A 75 5.90 13.87 4.60
CA ASN A 75 5.82 15.19 5.20
C ASN A 75 7.00 16.09 4.77
N PRO A 76 6.73 17.27 4.17
CA PRO A 76 7.78 18.19 3.71
C PRO A 76 8.71 18.67 4.83
N GLU A 77 8.23 18.76 6.08
CA GLU A 77 9.02 19.25 7.21
C GLU A 77 10.10 18.26 7.68
N THR A 78 9.87 16.96 7.43
CA THR A 78 10.82 15.90 7.77
C THR A 78 11.60 15.41 6.54
N ALA A 79 11.24 15.85 5.35
CA ALA A 79 11.95 15.53 4.12
C ALA A 79 13.35 16.17 4.11
N THR A 80 14.28 15.54 3.38
CA THR A 80 15.67 16.03 3.25
C THR A 80 15.78 17.39 2.55
N ALA A 81 14.77 17.76 1.76
CA ALA A 81 14.61 19.09 1.20
C ALA A 81 13.12 19.41 0.99
N PRO A 82 12.73 20.69 1.00
CA PRO A 82 11.35 21.09 0.70
C PRO A 82 10.91 20.63 -0.69
N GLY A 83 9.68 20.11 -0.80
CA GLY A 83 9.09 19.68 -2.07
C GLY A 83 9.39 18.23 -2.46
N PHE A 84 10.06 17.47 -1.60
CA PHE A 84 10.43 16.07 -1.83
C PHE A 84 9.37 15.09 -1.31
N GLU A 85 8.33 15.59 -0.64
CA GLU A 85 7.14 14.83 -0.27
C GLU A 85 6.43 14.26 -1.51
N LEU A 86 5.84 13.07 -1.36
CA LEU A 86 5.01 12.48 -2.40
C LEU A 86 3.79 13.35 -2.66
N LYS A 87 3.62 13.72 -3.92
CA LYS A 87 2.44 14.46 -4.39
C LYS A 87 1.70 13.60 -5.37
N VAL A 88 0.39 13.52 -5.15
CA VAL A 88 -0.54 12.88 -6.05
C VAL A 88 -1.59 13.92 -6.40
N ALA A 89 -1.91 14.04 -7.69
CA ALA A 89 -2.95 14.95 -8.15
C ALA A 89 -3.62 14.35 -9.38
N ALA A 90 -4.90 14.65 -9.57
CA ALA A 90 -5.65 14.29 -10.75
C ALA A 90 -6.27 15.53 -11.38
N ALA A 91 -6.41 15.48 -12.70
CA ALA A 91 -7.05 16.53 -13.49
C ALA A 91 -7.84 15.89 -14.62
N SER A 92 -8.97 16.49 -14.96
CA SER A 92 -9.86 16.08 -16.04
C SER A 92 -10.55 17.33 -16.61
N ASP A 93 -11.01 17.25 -17.86
CA ASP A 93 -11.81 18.30 -18.48
C ASP A 93 -13.31 18.20 -18.10
N ASP A 94 -13.75 17.02 -17.62
CA ASP A 94 -15.16 16.69 -17.44
C ASP A 94 -15.66 16.74 -15.98
N PHE A 95 -14.74 16.68 -15.01
CA PHE A 95 -15.09 16.66 -13.59
C PHE A 95 -13.90 17.09 -12.71
N ASP A 96 -14.25 17.66 -11.56
CA ASP A 96 -13.28 18.07 -10.55
C ASP A 96 -12.96 16.94 -9.57
N PHE A 97 -11.73 17.00 -9.06
CA PHE A 97 -11.21 16.10 -8.03
C PHE A 97 -11.01 16.87 -6.73
N GLY A 98 -11.33 16.22 -5.62
CA GLY A 98 -11.03 16.72 -4.29
C GLY A 98 -9.59 16.44 -3.86
N GLU A 99 -9.30 16.74 -2.60
CA GLU A 99 -7.97 16.53 -2.02
C GLU A 99 -7.63 15.02 -1.93
N PRO A 100 -6.42 14.60 -2.34
CA PRO A 100 -5.97 13.22 -2.17
C PRO A 100 -5.94 12.82 -0.69
N VAL A 101 -6.47 11.64 -0.40
CA VAL A 101 -6.46 11.00 0.90
C VAL A 101 -5.35 9.94 0.92
N PHE A 102 -4.26 10.27 1.59
CA PHE A 102 -3.15 9.36 1.82
C PHE A 102 -3.44 8.40 2.96
N PRO A 103 -2.82 7.20 2.96
CA PRO A 103 -2.88 6.31 4.10
C PRO A 103 -2.09 6.89 5.28
N GLN A 104 -2.15 6.21 6.42
CA GLN A 104 -1.26 6.52 7.54
C GLN A 104 0.18 6.22 7.14
N TRP A 105 1.08 7.19 7.35
CA TRP A 105 2.52 7.04 7.14
C TRP A 105 3.17 6.24 8.29
N GLU A 106 4.42 5.83 8.08
CA GLU A 106 5.27 5.22 9.09
C GLU A 106 6.51 6.06 9.41
N MET A 107 7.07 5.87 10.61
CA MET A 107 8.35 6.49 10.99
C MET A 107 9.51 5.64 10.50
N PHE A 108 10.38 6.23 9.69
CA PHE A 108 11.65 5.64 9.28
C PHE A 108 12.83 6.42 9.88
N THR A 109 13.93 5.72 10.17
CA THR A 109 15.19 6.36 10.59
C THR A 109 16.18 6.26 9.45
N ASP A 110 16.57 7.39 8.90
CA ASP A 110 17.49 7.44 7.77
C ASP A 110 18.93 7.02 8.19
N PRO A 111 19.83 6.75 7.22
CA PRO A 111 21.21 6.35 7.52
C PRO A 111 22.02 7.38 8.32
N VAL A 112 21.59 8.65 8.38
CA VAL A 112 22.25 9.71 9.16
C VAL A 112 21.59 9.89 10.54
N GLY A 113 20.58 9.09 10.88
CA GLY A 113 19.91 9.04 12.18
C GLY A 113 18.69 9.96 12.31
N SER A 114 18.29 10.66 11.24
CA SER A 114 17.09 11.50 11.25
C SER A 114 15.84 10.66 11.19
N ARG A 115 14.78 11.11 11.85
CA ARG A 115 13.47 10.44 11.84
C ARG A 115 12.57 11.15 10.83
N VAL A 116 12.05 10.39 9.88
CA VAL A 116 11.27 10.90 8.76
C VAL A 116 9.97 10.11 8.60
N GLU A 117 8.93 10.79 8.16
CA GLU A 117 7.62 10.18 7.89
C GLU A 117 7.58 9.71 6.44
N VAL A 118 7.24 8.44 6.19
CA VAL A 118 7.34 7.84 4.86
C VAL A 118 6.18 6.90 4.51
N TYR A 119 6.05 6.64 3.21
CA TYR A 119 5.29 5.53 2.62
C TYR A 119 6.26 4.57 1.94
N ALA A 120 6.10 3.27 2.14
CA ALA A 120 6.91 2.23 1.53
C ALA A 120 6.08 0.96 1.30
N GLY A 121 6.56 0.09 0.41
CA GLY A 121 5.83 -1.12 0.04
C GLY A 121 4.58 -0.82 -0.78
N ASP A 122 3.52 -1.59 -0.53
CA ASP A 122 2.25 -1.48 -1.25
C ASP A 122 1.29 -0.56 -0.50
N PHE A 123 0.78 0.48 -1.18
CA PHE A 123 -0.18 1.41 -0.61
C PHE A 123 -1.03 2.07 -1.70
N ALA A 124 -2.12 2.74 -1.33
CA ALA A 124 -2.97 3.44 -2.27
C ALA A 124 -3.34 4.82 -1.76
N VAL A 125 -3.38 5.79 -2.67
CA VAL A 125 -3.87 7.16 -2.42
C VAL A 125 -5.20 7.31 -3.14
N PHE A 126 -6.25 7.66 -2.39
CA PHE A 126 -7.60 7.85 -2.94
C PHE A 126 -7.84 9.32 -3.28
N ILE A 127 -8.39 9.59 -4.46
CA ILE A 127 -8.75 10.95 -4.90
C ILE A 127 -10.25 10.96 -5.20
N PRO A 128 -11.08 11.62 -4.37
CA PRO A 128 -12.52 11.67 -4.58
C PRO A 128 -12.86 12.55 -5.78
N ILE A 129 -13.91 12.18 -6.52
CA ILE A 129 -14.54 13.04 -7.53
C ILE A 129 -15.60 13.89 -6.82
N THR A 130 -15.52 15.22 -6.95
CA THR A 130 -16.33 16.16 -6.15
C THR A 130 -17.41 16.92 -6.91
N ALA A 131 -17.41 16.81 -8.25
CA ALA A 131 -18.29 17.50 -9.20
C ALA A 131 -18.07 19.01 -9.33
#